data_AF-A0A9N8PJJ9-F1
#
_entry.id   AF-A0A9N8PJJ9-F1
#
_cell.length_a   1.000
_cell.length_b   1.000
_cell.length_c   1.000
_cell.angle_alpha   90.00
_cell.angle_beta   90.00
_cell.angle_gamma   90.00
#
_symmetry.space_group_name_H-M   'P 1'
#
loop_
_entity.id
_entity.type
_entity.pdbx_description
1 polymer ?
#
loop_
_entity_poly.entity_id
_entity_poly.type
_entity_poly.pdbx_seq_one_letter_code
_entity_poly.pdbx_strand_id
1 'polypeptide(L)' 'MRLLWGFKIAHSPNAKLPLDPRNFAGEMPGNPGEQMPVTVVVRDGKTRSIINQAFKEAVASRVQLEPLA' A
#
# COMPACT_ATOMS: atom_id res chain seq x y z
N MET A 1 12.10 7.18 4.90
CA MET A 1 10.95 7.70 5.67
C MET A 1 10.04 8.63 4.85
N ARG A 2 9.40 8.16 3.76
CA ARG A 2 8.47 9.00 2.96
C ARG A 2 7.01 8.51 2.96
N LEU A 3 6.80 7.22 3.26
CA LEU A 3 5.47 6.59 3.26
C LEU A 3 4.54 7.12 4.38
N LEU A 4 5.06 7.37 5.58
CA LEU A 4 4.24 7.77 6.73
C LEU A 4 3.62 9.18 6.60
N TRP A 5 4.10 10.01 5.68
CA TRP A 5 3.59 11.37 5.49
C TRP A 5 2.59 11.47 4.34
N GLY A 6 2.73 10.62 3.32
CA GLY A 6 1.87 10.65 2.13
C GLY A 6 0.54 9.93 2.29
N PHE A 7 0.46 9.03 3.27
CA PHE A 7 -0.63 8.06 3.35
C PHE A 7 -1.22 7.97 4.75
N LYS A 8 -2.45 7.44 4.82
CA LYS A 8 -3.15 7.07 6.04
C LYS A 8 -3.56 5.61 5.95
N ILE A 9 -3.69 4.96 7.11
CA ILE A 9 -4.21 3.60 7.21
C ILE A 9 -5.74 3.69 7.23
N ALA A 10 -6.40 2.89 6.41
CA ALA A 10 -7.85 2.77 6.36
C ALA A 10 -8.25 1.30 6.31
N HIS A 11 -9.53 1.00 6.59
CA HIS A 11 -10.06 -0.34 6.36
C HIS A 11 -9.95 -0.69 4.87
N SER A 12 -9.52 -1.92 4.60
CA SER A 12 -9.61 -2.51 3.27
C SER A 12 -11.08 -2.57 2.85
N PRO A 13 -11.43 -2.39 1.56
CA PRO A 13 -12.80 -2.54 1.08
C PRO A 13 -13.45 -3.88 1.45
N ASN A 14 -12.63 -4.92 1.62
CA ASN A 14 -13.07 -6.27 1.96
C ASN A 14 -13.00 -6.59 3.46
N ALA A 15 -12.70 -5.60 4.31
CA ALA A 15 -12.56 -5.82 5.74
C ALA A 15 -13.92 -6.15 6.38
N LYS A 16 -14.01 -7.30 7.03
CA LYS A 16 -15.15 -7.63 7.89
C LYS A 16 -15.05 -6.81 9.17
N LEU A 17 -16.12 -6.07 9.50
CA LEU A 17 -16.23 -5.27 10.72
C LEU A 17 -17.20 -5.92 11.72
N PRO A 18 -16.90 -5.93 13.03
CA PRO A 18 -15.68 -5.39 13.66
C PRO A 18 -14.43 -6.22 13.30
N LEU A 19 -13.27 -5.58 13.33
CA LEU A 19 -12.01 -6.24 12.99
C LEU A 19 -11.68 -7.34 14.01
N ASP A 20 -11.47 -8.55 13.51
CA ASP A 20 -10.97 -9.68 14.29
C ASP A 20 -9.65 -10.18 13.65
N PRO A 21 -8.51 -10.08 14.36
CA PRO A 21 -7.21 -10.54 13.86
C PRO A 21 -7.20 -12.01 13.42
N ARG A 22 -8.06 -12.86 13.99
CA ARG A 22 -8.17 -14.29 13.64
C ARG A 22 -8.64 -14.51 12.20
N ASN A 23 -9.35 -13.55 11.62
CA ASN A 23 -9.85 -13.64 10.25
C ASN A 23 -8.75 -13.38 9.19
N PHE A 24 -7.55 -12.96 9.60
CA PHE A 24 -6.50 -12.46 8.71
C PHE A 24 -5.13 -13.08 9.00
N ALA A 25 -5.09 -14.22 9.70
CA ALA A 25 -3.87 -14.96 9.94
C ALA A 25 -3.32 -15.55 8.63
N GLY A 26 -2.00 -15.45 8.43
CA GLY A 26 -1.30 -16.10 7.32
C GLY A 26 -1.01 -17.57 7.60
N GLU A 27 -0.35 -18.24 6.64
CA GLU A 27 -0.02 -19.66 6.71
C GLU A 27 0.87 -20.03 7.91
N MET A 28 1.72 -19.10 8.34
CA MET A 28 2.55 -19.27 9.53
C MET A 28 2.10 -18.34 10.66
N PRO A 29 2.13 -18.80 11.93
CA PRO A 29 1.88 -17.95 13.08
C PRO A 29 2.75 -16.70 13.07
N GLY A 30 2.12 -15.53 13.20
CA GLY A 30 2.81 -14.23 13.18
C GLY A 30 2.92 -13.59 11.80
N ASN A 31 2.62 -14.32 10.71
CA ASN A 31 2.58 -13.73 9.37
C ASN A 31 1.18 -13.17 9.07
N PRO A 32 1.10 -11.96 8.48
CA PRO A 32 -0.15 -11.46 7.94
C PRO A 32 -0.59 -12.32 6.74
N GLY A 33 -1.89 -12.61 6.64
CA GLY A 33 -2.46 -13.22 5.43
C GLY A 33 -2.41 -12.26 4.25
N GLU A 34 -2.58 -12.78 3.03
CA GLU A 34 -2.56 -11.97 1.81
C GLU A 34 -3.61 -10.84 1.82
N GLN A 35 -4.76 -11.12 2.42
CA GLN A 35 -5.87 -10.18 2.52
C GLN A 35 -5.87 -9.51 3.88
N MET A 36 -5.08 -8.44 4.04
CA MET A 36 -5.09 -7.68 5.28
C MET A 36 -6.37 -6.83 5.43
N PRO A 37 -6.86 -6.65 6.68
CA PRO A 37 -8.05 -5.84 6.96
C PRO A 37 -7.82 -4.35 6.76
N VAL A 38 -6.55 -3.94 6.59
CA VAL A 38 -6.15 -2.55 6.48
C VAL A 38 -5.38 -2.35 5.19
N THR A 39 -5.55 -1.17 4.61
CA THR A 39 -4.82 -0.73 3.43
C THR A 39 -4.33 0.70 3.62
N VAL A 40 -3.42 1.08 2.74
CA VAL A 40 -2.77 2.39 2.76
C VAL A 40 -3.44 3.25 1.68
N VAL A 41 -4.07 4.35 2.09
CA VAL A 41 -4.72 5.29 1.17
C VAL A 41 -4.03 6.64 1.21
N VAL A 42 -4.01 7.34 0.09
CA VAL A 42 -3.43 8.69 0.03
C VAL A 42 -4.19 9.61 0.98
N ARG A 43 -3.45 10.43 1.73
CA ARG A 43 -4.00 11.27 2.80
C ARG A 43 -5.02 12.28 2.29
N ASP A 44 -4.67 12.98 1.21
CA ASP A 44 -5.45 14.07 0.62
C ASP A 44 -5.08 14.29 -0.87
N GLY A 45 -5.84 15.16 -1.55
CA GLY A 45 -5.66 15.45 -2.97
C GLY A 45 -4.33 16.13 -3.32
N LYS A 46 -3.82 17.03 -2.48
CA LYS A 46 -2.54 17.73 -2.71
C LYS A 46 -1.38 16.74 -2.67
N THR A 47 -1.39 15.89 -1.66
CA THR A 47 -0.44 14.81 -1.46
C THR A 47 -0.45 13.82 -2.63
N ARG A 48 -1.64 13.49 -3.16
CA ARG A 48 -1.78 12.66 -4.36
C ARG A 48 -1.08 13.26 -5.57
N SER A 49 -1.23 14.56 -5.80
CA SER A 49 -0.58 15.25 -6.93
C SER A 49 0.94 15.19 -6.82
N ILE A 50 1.49 15.42 -5.62
CA ILE A 50 2.93 15.33 -5.35
C ILE A 50 3.45 13.91 -5.60
N ILE A 51 2.73 12.89 -5.11
CA ILE A 51 3.09 11.48 -5.32
C ILE A 51 3.11 11.16 -6.81
N ASN A 52 2.08 11.58 -7.55
CA ASN A 52 1.98 11.33 -9.00
C ASN A 52 3.09 12.02 -9.78
N GLN A 53 3.46 13.25 -9.40
CA GLN A 53 4.58 13.95 -10.02
C GLN A 53 5.90 13.23 -9.77
N ALA A 54 6.21 12.92 -8.50
CA ALA A 54 7.42 12.18 -8.14
C ALA A 54 7.48 10.79 -8.81
N PHE A 55 6.33 10.13 -8.98
CA PHE A 55 6.25 8.87 -9.69
C PHE A 55 6.59 9.03 -11.17
N LYS A 56 6.04 10.04 -11.86
CA LYS A 56 6.36 10.33 -13.26
C LYS A 56 7.85 10.63 -13.46
N GLU A 57 8.43 11.45 -12.60
CA GLU A 57 9.86 11.78 -12.62
C GLU A 57 10.72 10.53 -12.42
N ALA A 58 10.35 9.68 -11.45
CA ALA A 58 11.06 8.43 -11.19
C ALA A 58 10.94 7.40 -12.33
N VAL A 59 9.78 7.31 -12.99
CA VAL A 59 9.60 6.45 -14.16
C VAL A 59 10.47 6.93 -15.32
N ALA A 60 10.53 8.24 -15.55
CA ALA A 60 11.35 8.81 -16.61
C ALA A 60 12.86 8.60 -16.40
N SER A 61 13.31 8.47 -15.15
CA SER A 61 14.74 8.31 -14.81
C SER A 61 15.18 6.87 -14.56
N ARG A 62 14.26 5.90 -14.47
CA ARG A 62 14.61 4.50 -14.21
C ARG A 62 15.08 3.84 -15.50
N VAL A 63 16.26 3.20 -15.44
CA VAL A 63 16.70 2.24 -16.46
C VAL A 63 15.63 1.16 -16.59
N GLN A 64 15.10 0.96 -17.80
CA GLN A 64 14.20 -0.16 -18.06
C GLN A 64 15.02 -1.45 -17.87
N LEU A 65 14.69 -2.22 -16.84
CA LEU A 65 15.24 -3.56 -16.70
C LEU A 65 14.61 -4.42 -17.80
N GLU A 66 15.45 -5.11 -18.57
CA GLU A 66 15.00 -6.10 -19.54
C GLU A 66 14.00 -7.06 -18.87
N PRO A 67 12.90 -7.44 -19.54
CA PRO A 67 11.99 -8.42 -18.99
C PRO A 67 12.76 -9.71 -18.70
N LEU A 68 12.55 -10.30 -17.52
CA LEU A 68 13.05 -11.64 -17.24
C LEU A 68 12.45 -12.60 -18.27
N ALA A 69 13.32 -13.20 -19.09
CA ALA A 69 12.99 -14.15 -20.14
C ALA A 69 12.35 -15.43 -19.58
#